data_AF-A0A8R7UFG0-F1
#
_entry.id   AF-A0A8R7UFG0-F1
#
_cell.length_a   1.000
_cell.length_b   1.000
_cell.length_c   1.000
_cell.angle_alpha   90.00
_cell.angle_beta   90.00
_cell.angle_gamma   90.00
#
_symmetry.space_group_name_H-M   'P 1'
#
loop_
_entity.id
_entity.type
_entity.pdbx_description
1 polymer ?
#
loop_
_entity_poly.entity_id
_entity_poly.type
_entity_poly.pdbx_seq_one_letter_code
_entity_poly.pdbx_strand_id
1 'polypeptide(L)'
;MARRLKTNGARHGIANQIDDLNLHIKEVKELKTSYKLDDVASSTPVEATVDPRLAALFTEEAHLVGIDDPRNELAKWMIEEESKLHRRVLSIVGFGGLGKTKLANEVYRKIQGHFDCHAFVLVSQKPD
;
A
#
# COMPACT_ATOMS: atom_id res chain seq x y z
N MET A 1 54.35 -19.81 -25.69
CA MET A 1 54.21 -18.34 -25.45
C MET A 1 52.93 -17.73 -26.03
N ALA A 2 52.29 -18.28 -27.07
CA ALA A 2 51.15 -17.65 -27.76
C ALA A 2 49.81 -17.53 -26.97
N ARG A 3 49.56 -18.33 -25.92
CA ARG A 3 48.31 -18.25 -25.13
C ARG A 3 48.26 -17.06 -24.16
N ARG A 4 49.40 -16.62 -23.61
CA ARG A 4 49.44 -15.52 -22.61
C ARG A 4 49.22 -14.13 -23.23
N LEU A 5 49.60 -13.93 -24.49
CA LEU A 5 49.40 -12.66 -25.20
C LEU A 5 47.92 -12.43 -25.53
N LYS A 6 47.18 -13.48 -25.90
CA LYS A 6 45.73 -13.40 -26.20
C LYS A 6 44.90 -13.02 -24.97
N THR A 7 45.23 -13.55 -23.78
CA THR A 7 44.54 -13.23 -22.53
C THR A 7 44.79 -11.79 -22.05
N ASN A 8 45.92 -11.18 -22.42
CA ASN A 8 46.24 -9.81 -22.02
C ASN A 8 45.44 -8.78 -22.83
N GLY A 9 45.25 -9.04 -24.13
CA GLY A 9 44.39 -8.22 -25.00
C GLY A 9 42.92 -8.21 -24.55
N ALA A 10 42.38 -9.37 -24.15
CA ALA A 10 41.01 -9.46 -23.64
C ALA A 10 40.82 -8.68 -22.32
N ARG A 11 41.80 -8.74 -21.41
CA ARG A 11 41.78 -7.98 -20.16
C ARG A 11 41.87 -6.47 -20.39
N HIS A 12 42.69 -6.05 -21.35
CA HIS A 12 42.78 -4.64 -21.73
C HIS A 12 41.48 -4.13 -22.36
N GLY A 13 40.80 -4.96 -23.17
CA GLY A 13 39.47 -4.64 -23.70
C GLY A 13 38.43 -4.43 -22.61
N ILE A 14 38.38 -5.31 -21.61
CA ILE A 14 37.47 -5.17 -20.46
C ILE A 14 37.81 -3.91 -19.63
N ALA A 15 39.09 -3.62 -19.42
CA ALA A 15 39.51 -2.42 -18.69
C ALA A 15 39.02 -1.14 -19.38
N ASN A 16 39.17 -1.05 -20.71
CA ASN A 16 38.70 0.10 -21.47
C ASN A 16 37.16 0.26 -21.40
N GLN A 17 36.40 -0.85 -21.38
CA GLN A 17 34.95 -0.81 -21.20
C GLN A 17 34.54 -0.35 -19.80
N ILE A 18 35.29 -0.73 -18.76
CA ILE A 18 35.07 -0.26 -17.39
C ILE A 18 35.35 1.23 -17.30
N ASP A 19 36.42 1.71 -17.94
CA ASP A 19 36.76 3.13 -17.96
C ASP A 19 35.71 3.98 -18.68
N ASP A 20 35.19 3.50 -19.81
CA ASP A 20 34.09 4.13 -20.54
C ASP A 20 32.81 4.21 -19.70
N LEU A 21 32.45 3.12 -19.01
CA LEU A 21 31.29 3.09 -18.12
C LEU A 21 31.45 4.04 -16.93
N ASN A 22 32.66 4.13 -16.36
CA ASN A 22 32.96 5.07 -15.29
C ASN A 22 32.87 6.54 -15.76
N LEU A 23 33.24 6.84 -17.00
CA LEU A 23 33.07 8.16 -17.59
C LEU A 23 31.58 8.50 -17.73
N HIS A 24 30.77 7.60 -18.29
CA HIS A 24 29.33 7.80 -18.39
C HIS A 24 28.65 7.99 -17.03
N ILE A 25 29.05 7.23 -16.00
CA ILE A 25 28.51 7.41 -14.63
C ILE A 25 28.83 8.82 -14.09
N LYS A 26 30.04 9.34 -14.33
CA LYS A 26 30.42 10.69 -13.92
C LYS A 26 29.59 11.75 -14.63
N GLU A 27 29.43 11.64 -15.94
CA GLU A 27 28.62 12.57 -16.73
C GLU A 27 27.15 12.58 -16.27
N VAL A 28 26.55 11.40 -16.07
CA VAL A 28 25.17 11.28 -15.56
C VAL A 28 25.05 11.89 -14.15
N LYS A 29 26.04 11.72 -13.29
CA LYS A 29 26.07 12.31 -11.95
C LYS A 29 26.15 13.83 -12.00
N GLU A 30 26.97 14.38 -12.89
CA GLU A 30 27.10 15.82 -13.11
C GLU A 30 25.79 16.41 -13.65
N LEU A 31 25.18 15.75 -14.64
CA LEU A 31 23.86 16.13 -15.17
C LEU A 31 22.78 16.09 -14.08
N LYS A 32 22.72 15.02 -13.27
CA LYS A 32 21.76 14.93 -12.16
C LYS A 32 21.89 16.11 -11.19
N THR A 33 23.13 16.49 -10.88
CA THR A 33 23.45 17.61 -9.98
C THR A 33 23.08 18.95 -10.61
N SER A 34 23.35 19.15 -11.90
CA SER A 34 23.04 20.40 -12.62
C SER A 34 21.53 20.64 -12.75
N TYR A 35 20.74 19.59 -12.91
CA TYR A 35 19.28 19.67 -12.96
C TYR A 35 18.61 19.76 -11.58
N LYS A 36 19.37 19.77 -10.47
CA LYS A 36 18.85 19.76 -9.10
C LYS A 36 17.73 18.73 -8.87
N LEU A 37 17.86 17.54 -9.49
CA LEU A 37 16.86 16.47 -9.36
C LEU A 37 16.76 15.89 -7.93
N ASP A 38 17.68 16.28 -7.03
CA ASP A 38 17.57 15.98 -5.60
C ASP A 38 16.59 16.92 -4.86
N ASP A 39 16.27 18.10 -5.42
CA ASP A 39 15.41 19.13 -4.84
C ASP A 39 14.02 19.20 -5.48
N VAL A 40 13.84 18.50 -6.61
CA VAL A 40 12.50 18.09 -7.03
C VAL A 40 12.07 16.99 -6.06
N ALA A 41 11.66 17.41 -4.87
CA ALA A 41 10.59 16.73 -4.16
C ALA A 41 9.62 16.32 -5.25
N SER A 42 9.37 15.02 -5.36
CA SER A 42 8.34 14.48 -6.22
C SER A 42 7.05 15.22 -5.89
N SER A 43 6.83 16.38 -6.51
CA SER A 43 5.54 16.95 -6.76
C SER A 43 4.98 16.06 -7.84
N THR A 44 4.70 14.81 -7.47
CA THR A 44 3.55 14.12 -7.98
C THR A 44 2.45 15.15 -7.94
N PRO A 45 1.86 15.50 -9.09
CA PRO A 45 0.64 16.26 -9.07
C PRO A 45 -0.24 15.61 -8.02
N VAL A 46 -0.82 16.42 -7.13
CA VAL A 46 -1.93 15.99 -6.28
C VAL A 46 -3.12 15.76 -7.22
N GLU A 47 -2.98 14.84 -8.17
CA GLU A 47 -4.11 14.06 -8.62
C GLU A 47 -4.53 13.33 -7.36
N ALA A 48 -5.76 13.60 -6.92
CA ALA A 48 -6.39 12.88 -5.83
C ALA A 48 -6.26 11.39 -6.14
N THR A 49 -5.22 10.76 -5.61
CA THR A 49 -4.94 9.35 -5.83
C THR A 49 -6.03 8.65 -5.05
N VAL A 50 -7.10 8.29 -5.76
CA VAL A 50 -8.23 7.55 -5.20
C VAL A 50 -7.63 6.36 -4.48
N ASP A 51 -7.78 6.33 -3.15
CA ASP A 51 -7.22 5.27 -2.34
C ASP A 51 -7.68 3.93 -2.92
N PRO A 52 -6.78 3.05 -3.39
CA PRO A 52 -7.15 1.78 -4.00
C PRO A 52 -8.06 0.93 -3.10
N ARG A 53 -8.04 1.18 -1.79
CA ARG A 53 -8.90 0.52 -0.80
C ARG A 53 -10.38 0.94 -0.89
N LEU A 54 -10.69 2.09 -1.49
CA LEU A 54 -12.08 2.52 -1.73
C LEU A 54 -12.81 1.55 -2.64
N ALA A 55 -12.16 1.04 -3.69
CA ALA A 55 -12.75 0.05 -4.59
C ALA A 55 -13.23 -1.21 -3.83
N ALA A 56 -12.47 -1.65 -2.81
CA ALA A 56 -12.81 -2.81 -1.99
C ALA A 56 -14.02 -2.57 -1.05
N LEU A 57 -14.33 -1.31 -0.71
CA LEU A 57 -15.53 -0.98 0.08
C LEU A 57 -16.80 -1.04 -0.76
N PHE A 58 -16.72 -0.58 -2.01
CA PHE A 58 -17.86 -0.50 -2.93
C PHE A 58 -18.04 -1.73 -3.83
N THR A 59 -17.20 -2.76 -3.68
CA THR A 59 -17.40 -4.03 -4.39
C THR A 59 -18.72 -4.68 -3.96
N GLU A 60 -19.51 -5.12 -4.94
CA GLU A 60 -20.86 -5.70 -4.76
C GLU A 60 -20.91 -6.81 -3.70
N GLU A 61 -21.95 -6.77 -2.87
CA GLU A 61 -22.25 -7.79 -1.86
C GLU A 61 -22.55 -9.17 -2.47
N ALA A 62 -22.92 -9.22 -3.75
CA ALA A 62 -23.35 -10.43 -4.47
C ALA A 62 -22.28 -11.54 -4.57
N HIS A 63 -21.02 -11.23 -4.31
CA HIS A 63 -19.91 -12.21 -4.36
C HIS A 63 -19.37 -12.61 -2.97
N LEU A 64 -19.98 -12.15 -1.88
CA LEU A 64 -19.50 -12.44 -0.53
C LEU A 64 -20.07 -13.77 -0.03
N VAL A 65 -19.18 -14.68 0.37
CA VAL A 65 -19.55 -15.99 0.94
C VAL A 65 -18.93 -16.15 2.32
N GLY A 66 -19.64 -16.83 3.23
CA GLY A 66 -19.13 -17.14 4.58
C GLY A 66 -19.01 -15.94 5.51
N ILE A 67 -19.59 -14.78 5.16
CA ILE A 67 -19.54 -13.57 5.98
C ILE A 67 -20.77 -13.37 6.86
N ASP A 68 -21.85 -14.13 6.64
CA ASP A 68 -23.12 -13.93 7.32
C ASP A 68 -23.02 -14.17 8.82
N ASP A 69 -22.45 -15.31 9.24
CA ASP A 69 -22.34 -15.65 10.66
C ASP A 69 -21.43 -14.67 11.40
N PRO A 70 -20.18 -14.39 10.94
CA PRO A 70 -19.32 -13.40 11.59
C PRO A 70 -19.97 -12.00 11.63
N ARG A 71 -20.64 -11.57 10.55
CA ARG A 71 -21.32 -10.28 10.52
C ARG A 71 -22.42 -10.19 11.58
N ASN A 72 -23.25 -11.23 11.68
CA ASN A 72 -24.38 -11.26 12.60
C ASN A 72 -23.91 -11.30 14.06
N GLU A 73 -22.85 -12.07 14.36
CA GLU A 73 -22.26 -12.15 15.69
C GLU A 73 -21.67 -10.80 16.13
N LEU A 74 -20.88 -10.15 15.26
CA LEU A 74 -20.29 -8.85 15.57
C LEU A 74 -21.34 -7.74 15.72
N ALA A 75 -22.39 -7.76 14.89
CA ALA A 75 -23.51 -6.82 14.99
C ALA A 75 -24.27 -6.99 16.31
N LYS A 76 -24.52 -8.25 16.72
CA LYS A 76 -25.16 -8.58 17.98
C LYS A 76 -24.38 -7.99 19.17
N TRP A 77 -23.06 -8.18 19.23
CA TRP A 77 -22.23 -7.61 20.31
C TRP A 77 -22.28 -6.08 20.38
N MET A 78 -22.47 -5.41 19.25
CA MET A 78 -22.56 -3.94 19.19
C MET A 78 -23.95 -3.40 19.57
N ILE A 79 -25.03 -4.12 19.25
CA ILE A 79 -26.41 -3.66 19.46
C ILE A 79 -26.98 -4.15 20.80
N GLU A 80 -26.56 -5.29 21.34
CA GLU A 80 -27.17 -5.86 22.56
C GLU A 80 -27.08 -4.91 23.75
N GLU A 81 -28.23 -4.45 24.24
CA GLU A 81 -28.36 -3.38 25.25
C GLU A 81 -27.91 -3.79 26.67
N GLU A 82 -27.61 -5.08 26.91
CA GLU A 82 -27.36 -5.60 28.27
C GLU A 82 -26.08 -5.09 28.94
N SER A 83 -25.17 -4.42 28.22
CA SER A 83 -23.97 -3.87 28.85
C SER A 83 -24.12 -2.37 29.15
N LYS A 84 -24.01 -2.05 30.45
CA LYS A 84 -24.01 -0.72 31.09
C LYS A 84 -22.87 0.22 30.62
N LEU A 85 -22.24 -0.07 29.48
CA LEU A 85 -21.12 0.68 28.93
C LEU A 85 -21.62 1.57 27.79
N HIS A 86 -21.56 2.89 28.01
CA HIS A 86 -21.89 3.90 26.99
C HIS A 86 -20.91 3.93 25.80
N ARG A 87 -19.80 3.17 25.83
CA ARG A 87 -18.80 3.10 24.76
C ARG A 87 -18.29 1.67 24.59
N ARG A 88 -18.37 1.15 23.37
CA ARG A 88 -17.88 -0.19 22.99
C ARG A 88 -16.87 -0.08 21.86
N VAL A 89 -15.88 -0.95 21.88
CA VAL A 89 -14.85 -1.06 20.83
C VAL A 89 -14.69 -2.52 20.46
N LEU A 90 -14.69 -2.79 19.16
CA LEU A 90 -14.46 -4.10 18.58
C LEU A 90 -13.24 -4.04 17.66
N SER A 91 -12.39 -5.06 17.71
CA SER A 91 -11.20 -5.17 16.87
C SER A 91 -11.24 -6.44 16.03
N ILE A 92 -10.98 -6.32 14.72
CA ILE A 92 -10.87 -7.43 13.77
C ILE A 92 -9.40 -7.55 13.37
N VAL A 93 -8.72 -8.60 13.84
CA VAL A 93 -7.27 -8.80 13.66
C VAL A 93 -7.00 -10.05 12.82
N GLY A 94 -5.96 -9.99 11.99
CA GLY A 94 -5.53 -11.10 11.15
C GLY A 94 -4.63 -10.65 10.01
N PHE A 95 -4.08 -11.60 9.26
CA PHE A 95 -3.20 -11.36 8.12
C PHE A 95 -3.82 -10.47 7.02
N GLY A 96 -2.95 -9.87 6.20
CA GLY A 96 -3.38 -9.12 5.02
C GLY A 96 -4.20 -9.98 4.06
N GLY A 97 -5.16 -9.38 3.34
CA GLY A 97 -5.99 -10.08 2.35
C GLY A 97 -7.14 -10.93 2.90
N LEU A 98 -7.27 -11.13 4.22
CA LEU A 98 -8.35 -11.93 4.83
C LEU A 98 -9.76 -11.31 4.77
N GLY A 99 -9.95 -10.14 4.15
CA GLY A 99 -11.26 -9.49 4.09
C GLY A 99 -11.71 -8.78 5.36
N LYS A 100 -10.82 -8.50 6.32
CA LYS A 100 -11.15 -7.81 7.59
C LYS A 100 -11.91 -6.49 7.39
N THR A 101 -11.41 -5.64 6.48
CA THR A 101 -12.05 -4.35 6.15
C THR A 101 -13.43 -4.56 5.52
N LYS A 102 -13.61 -5.63 4.73
CA LYS A 102 -14.89 -5.96 4.13
C LYS A 102 -15.89 -6.42 5.20
N LEU A 103 -15.49 -7.31 6.11
CA LEU A 103 -16.33 -7.70 7.25
C LEU A 103 -16.73 -6.49 8.12
N ALA A 104 -15.79 -5.59 8.43
CA ALA A 104 -16.09 -4.36 9.18
C ALA A 104 -17.12 -3.47 8.46
N ASN A 105 -17.00 -3.31 7.14
CA ASN A 105 -17.94 -2.54 6.34
C ASN A 105 -19.35 -3.17 6.32
N GLU A 106 -19.45 -4.49 6.20
CA GLU A 106 -20.72 -5.20 6.23
C GLU A 106 -21.41 -5.14 7.60
N VAL A 107 -20.64 -5.21 8.70
CA VAL A 107 -21.16 -4.97 10.05
C VAL A 107 -21.64 -3.53 10.19
N TYR A 108 -20.84 -2.55 9.75
CA TYR A 108 -21.21 -1.14 9.75
C TYR A 108 -22.54 -0.90 9.02
N ARG A 109 -22.68 -1.41 7.78
CA ARG A 109 -23.92 -1.29 6.99
C ARG A 109 -25.14 -1.88 7.69
N LYS A 110 -24.95 -2.99 8.41
CA LYS A 110 -26.03 -3.68 9.14
C LYS A 110 -26.48 -2.89 10.37
N ILE A 111 -25.56 -2.24 11.08
CA ILE A 111 -25.85 -1.59 12.38
C ILE A 111 -26.03 -0.08 12.31
N GLN A 112 -25.65 0.58 11.21
CA GLN A 112 -25.67 2.05 11.10
C GLN A 112 -27.03 2.68 11.46
N GLY A 113 -28.14 1.99 11.17
CA GLY A 113 -29.50 2.46 11.53
C GLY A 113 -29.83 2.45 13.02
N HIS A 114 -28.96 1.87 13.87
CA HIS A 114 -29.09 1.90 15.33
C HIS A 114 -28.39 3.10 15.97
N PHE A 115 -27.72 3.95 15.19
CA PHE A 115 -26.96 5.10 15.69
C PHE A 115 -27.43 6.39 15.04
N ASP A 116 -27.67 7.44 15.84
CA ASP A 116 -28.08 8.77 15.33
C ASP A 116 -27.01 9.39 14.42
N CYS A 117 -25.74 9.10 14.70
CA CYS A 117 -24.58 9.55 13.94
C CYS A 117 -23.63 8.39 13.69
N HIS A 118 -23.17 8.22 12.45
CA HIS A 118 -22.23 7.16 12.08
C HIS A 118 -21.27 7.63 10.98
N ALA A 119 -20.05 7.08 10.99
CA ALA A 119 -19.04 7.34 9.98
C ALA A 119 -18.18 6.09 9.75
N PHE A 120 -17.69 5.92 8.52
CA PHE A 120 -16.73 4.89 8.17
C PHE A 120 -15.47 5.57 7.61
N VAL A 121 -14.34 5.43 8.31
CA VAL A 121 -13.10 6.13 7.97
C VAL A 121 -12.02 5.11 7.61
N LEU A 122 -11.40 5.28 6.45
CA LEU A 122 -10.21 4.55 6.05
C LEU A 122 -8.96 5.33 6.48
N VAL A 123 -8.08 4.72 7.25
CA VAL A 123 -6.81 5.34 7.68
C VAL A 123 -5.65 4.59 7.02
N SER A 124 -4.74 5.33 6.38
CA SER A 124 -3.50 4.80 5.76
C SER A 124 -2.32 4.88 6.75
N GLN A 125 -1.20 4.22 6.45
CA GLN A 125 0.03 4.40 7.24
C GLN A 125 0.54 5.85 7.21
N LYS A 126 0.23 6.58 6.14
CA LYS A 126 0.50 8.01 5.98
C LYS A 126 -0.86 8.73 5.91
N PRO A 127 -1.38 9.21 7.04
CA PRO A 127 -2.51 10.12 7.02
C PRO A 127 -2.06 11.45 6.42
N ASP A 128 -2.95 12.10 5.67
CA ASP A 128 -2.76 13.48 5.20
C ASP A 128 -2.75 14.48 6.37
#